data_AF-A0A1F9RVE7-F1
#
_entry.id   AF-A0A1F9RVE7-F1
#
_cell.length_a   1.000
_cell.length_b   1.000
_cell.length_c   1.000
_cell.angle_alpha   90.00
_cell.angle_beta   90.00
_cell.angle_gamma   90.00
#
_symmetry.space_group_name_H-M   'P 1'
#
loop_
_entity.id
_entity.type
_entity.pdbx_description
1 polymer ?
#
loop_
_entity_poly.entity_id
_entity_poly.type
_entity_poly.pdbx_seq_one_letter_code
_entity_poly.pdbx_strand_id
1 'polypeptide(L)'
;MTLGQRNPYAALAVLMTAGILFIPWTGAEAGMLYKKEVSTTWDISEGLRAAEGVYFLSAYRLWNRPGALLRFPDGGRSRTRYGRTLLYRLSPQGDKLVKLTVLEETVLPGNNVKSSHLRRDNGLLRAAFRASNDISSPMTSWRMFTMDLEAGTLIDLNGESDKKSFQDRHFPPAAPKREDTVTIPEMKKLLEKVPFEAWGLPSPLEYAGKSQREYANDLVELSGDPAYRDAIIRDLSAHASPAQIEEIIFRMGRKLTDLKGSARMEYELYGKQTLDRLRGLANR
;
A
#
# COMPACT_ATOMS: atom_id res chain seq x y z
N MET A 1 19.56 21.51 -70.17
CA MET A 1 19.16 20.11 -69.90
C MET A 1 19.99 19.59 -68.74
N THR A 2 19.40 19.54 -67.54
CA THR A 2 19.82 18.67 -66.43
C THR A 2 18.60 18.54 -65.52
N LEU A 3 17.84 17.46 -65.68
CA LEU A 3 16.74 17.10 -64.80
C LEU A 3 17.33 16.68 -63.45
N GLY A 4 17.04 17.45 -62.40
CA GLY A 4 17.41 17.12 -61.03
C GLY A 4 16.68 15.86 -60.56
N GLN A 5 17.44 14.79 -60.30
CA GLN A 5 16.97 13.59 -59.63
C GLN A 5 16.46 13.93 -58.23
N ARG A 6 15.14 13.80 -58.01
CA ARG A 6 14.54 13.86 -56.67
C ARG A 6 14.76 12.52 -55.99
N ASN A 7 15.46 12.56 -54.85
CA ASN A 7 15.72 11.40 -54.00
C ASN A 7 14.39 10.91 -53.35
N PRO A 8 13.90 9.70 -53.68
CA PRO A 8 12.62 9.19 -53.19
C PRO A 8 12.63 8.85 -51.69
N TYR A 9 13.80 8.80 -51.04
CA TYR A 9 13.93 8.46 -49.63
C TYR A 9 13.68 9.65 -48.69
N ALA A 10 13.69 10.88 -49.19
CA ALA A 10 13.41 12.07 -48.38
C ALA A 10 11.93 12.18 -47.97
N ALA A 11 11.01 11.65 -48.80
CA ALA A 11 9.58 11.70 -48.51
C ALA A 11 9.15 10.66 -47.46
N LEU A 12 9.84 9.52 -47.37
CA LEU A 12 9.51 8.46 -46.41
C LEU A 12 9.98 8.79 -44.97
N ALA A 13 11.08 9.53 -44.84
CA ALA A 13 11.61 9.96 -43.54
C ALA A 13 10.69 11.01 -42.85
N VAL A 14 10.04 11.88 -43.62
CA VAL A 14 9.14 12.91 -43.07
C VAL A 14 7.82 12.29 -42.57
N LEU A 15 7.31 11.23 -43.23
CA LEU A 15 6.11 10.52 -42.80
C LEU A 15 6.32 9.66 -41.53
N MET A 16 7.52 9.11 -41.33
CA MET A 16 7.84 8.36 -40.09
C MET A 16 8.12 9.27 -38.89
N THR A 17 8.57 10.52 -39.12
CA THR A 17 8.83 11.47 -38.03
C THR A 17 7.57 12.25 -37.62
N ALA A 18 6.62 12.45 -38.54
CA ALA A 18 5.35 13.11 -38.24
C ALA A 18 4.31 12.20 -37.54
N GLY A 19 4.48 10.88 -37.59
CA GLY A 19 3.59 9.91 -36.92
C GLY A 19 3.80 9.72 -35.42
N ILE A 20 4.87 10.29 -34.84
CA ILE A 20 5.28 10.04 -33.44
C ILE A 20 5.10 11.28 -32.55
N LEU A 21 4.79 12.46 -33.12
CA LEU A 21 4.91 13.73 -32.37
C LEU A 21 3.61 14.35 -31.82
N PHE A 22 2.46 13.69 -31.89
CA PHE A 22 1.21 14.23 -31.33
C PHE A 22 0.26 13.17 -30.77
N ILE A 23 0.74 12.25 -29.94
CA ILE A 23 -0.13 11.68 -28.91
C ILE A 23 0.06 12.56 -27.67
N PRO A 24 -0.88 13.45 -27.33
CA PRO A 24 -0.81 14.17 -26.06
C PRO A 24 -0.81 13.12 -24.95
N TRP A 25 0.35 12.97 -24.32
CA TRP A 25 0.60 12.07 -23.21
C TRP A 25 -0.04 12.62 -21.93
N THR A 26 -1.36 12.80 -21.95
CA THR A 26 -2.11 13.45 -20.88
C THR A 26 -3.26 12.56 -20.43
N GLY A 27 -2.97 11.67 -19.48
CA GLY A 27 -3.93 11.12 -18.50
C GLY A 27 -5.01 10.13 -18.97
N ALA A 28 -5.53 10.24 -20.18
CA ALA A 28 -6.70 9.45 -20.62
C ALA A 28 -6.36 7.99 -20.95
N GLU A 29 -5.18 7.71 -21.54
CA GLU A 29 -4.78 6.35 -21.93
C GLU A 29 -4.40 5.46 -20.72
N ALA A 30 -3.97 6.07 -19.61
CA ALA A 30 -3.59 5.31 -18.41
C ALA A 30 -4.78 4.54 -17.80
N GLY A 31 -6.03 5.01 -18.00
CA GLY A 31 -7.24 4.34 -17.51
C GLY A 31 -7.63 3.10 -18.31
N MET A 32 -7.16 2.97 -19.56
CA MET A 32 -7.42 1.78 -20.39
C MET A 32 -6.43 0.65 -20.05
N LEU A 33 -5.19 1.01 -19.68
CA LEU A 33 -4.14 0.07 -19.32
C LEU A 33 -4.20 -0.39 -17.87
N TYR A 34 -4.62 0.47 -16.93
CA TYR A 34 -4.71 0.16 -15.51
C TYR A 34 -6.05 0.56 -14.93
N LYS A 35 -6.55 -0.24 -13.98
CA LYS A 35 -7.72 0.14 -13.20
C LYS A 35 -7.42 1.41 -12.40
N LYS A 36 -8.33 2.38 -12.43
CA LYS A 36 -8.22 3.60 -11.63
C LYS A 36 -8.34 3.34 -10.13
N GLU A 37 -9.06 2.28 -9.72
CA GLU A 37 -9.08 1.86 -8.31
C GLU A 37 -7.66 1.52 -7.84
N VAL A 38 -7.25 2.13 -6.74
CA VAL A 38 -5.95 1.90 -6.13
C VAL A 38 -6.13 0.82 -5.06
N SER A 39 -5.43 -0.29 -5.24
CA SER A 39 -5.35 -1.35 -4.24
C SER A 39 -4.28 -1.03 -3.20
N THR A 40 -4.54 -1.47 -1.97
CA THR A 40 -3.74 -1.24 -0.78
C THR A 40 -3.25 -2.58 -0.24
N THR A 41 -1.98 -2.64 0.10
CA THR A 41 -1.42 -3.72 0.93
C THR A 41 -0.80 -3.05 2.14
N TRP A 42 -1.23 -3.47 3.32
CA TRP A 42 -0.78 -2.90 4.58
C TRP A 42 -0.49 -4.00 5.58
N ASP A 43 0.79 -4.26 5.76
CA ASP A 43 1.28 -5.26 6.70
C ASP A 43 1.99 -4.58 7.86
N ILE A 44 1.90 -5.23 9.02
CA ILE A 44 2.58 -4.84 10.25
C ILE A 44 3.33 -6.05 10.81
N SER A 45 4.46 -5.80 11.46
CA SER A 45 5.21 -6.82 12.18
C SER A 45 4.64 -7.10 13.57
N GLU A 46 5.22 -8.10 14.24
CA GLU A 46 5.25 -8.13 15.70
C GLU A 46 5.92 -6.86 16.26
N GLY A 47 5.50 -6.47 17.46
CA GLY A 47 6.07 -5.34 18.17
C GLY A 47 7.16 -5.75 19.16
N LEU A 48 8.05 -4.82 19.48
CA LEU A 48 9.00 -4.91 20.58
C LEU A 48 8.62 -3.89 21.65
N ARG A 49 8.20 -4.38 22.82
CA ARG A 49 7.86 -3.54 23.97
C ARG A 49 9.12 -3.00 24.64
N ALA A 50 9.11 -1.71 24.92
CA ALA A 50 10.14 -0.99 25.63
C ALA A 50 9.51 0.05 26.57
N ALA A 51 10.33 0.68 27.41
CA ALA A 51 9.84 1.69 28.38
C ALA A 51 9.14 2.87 27.68
N GLU A 52 9.67 3.29 26.54
CA GLU A 52 9.18 4.42 25.75
C GLU A 52 8.05 4.07 24.76
N GLY A 53 7.68 2.79 24.63
CA GLY A 53 6.61 2.38 23.74
C GLY A 53 6.82 1.01 23.07
N VAL A 54 6.03 0.75 22.03
CA VAL A 54 6.13 -0.46 21.21
C VAL A 54 6.69 -0.10 19.84
N TYR A 55 7.83 -0.70 19.50
CA TYR A 55 8.49 -0.55 18.20
C TYR A 55 8.01 -1.60 17.23
N PHE A 56 7.70 -1.23 16.00
CA PHE A 56 7.25 -2.18 14.99
C PHE A 56 7.48 -1.67 13.57
N LEU A 57 7.52 -2.59 12.62
CA LEU A 57 7.63 -2.32 11.20
C LEU A 57 6.25 -2.28 10.56
N SER A 58 6.10 -1.43 9.55
CA SER A 58 4.96 -1.44 8.66
C SER A 58 5.39 -1.39 7.20
N ALA A 59 4.85 -2.28 6.39
CA ALA A 59 4.99 -2.24 4.94
C ALA A 59 3.66 -1.75 4.35
N TYR A 60 3.69 -0.60 3.67
CA TYR A 60 2.54 0.02 3.05
C TYR A 60 2.76 0.16 1.55
N ARG A 61 1.84 -0.37 0.74
CA ARG A 61 1.91 -0.32 -0.72
C ARG A 61 0.57 0.11 -1.31
N LEU A 62 0.62 1.05 -2.25
CA LEU A 62 -0.47 1.44 -3.12
C LEU A 62 -0.14 1.04 -4.56
N TRP A 63 -1.07 0.39 -5.24
CA TRP A 63 -0.83 -0.12 -6.58
C TRP A 63 -2.11 -0.22 -7.40
N ASN A 64 -2.00 -0.05 -8.72
CA ASN A 64 -3.12 -0.28 -9.63
C ASN A 64 -3.04 -1.68 -10.21
N ARG A 65 -4.19 -2.36 -10.23
CA ARG A 65 -4.35 -3.62 -10.96
C ARG A 65 -4.25 -3.35 -12.47
N PRO A 66 -3.64 -4.27 -13.24
CA PRO A 66 -3.70 -4.18 -14.68
C PRO A 66 -5.16 -4.18 -15.16
N GLY A 67 -5.44 -3.35 -16.16
CA GLY A 67 -6.69 -3.29 -16.90
C GLY A 67 -6.85 -4.51 -17.81
N ALA A 68 -8.01 -4.64 -18.48
CA ALA A 68 -8.35 -5.84 -19.24
C ALA A 68 -7.28 -6.24 -20.27
N LEU A 69 -6.75 -5.26 -21.01
CA LEU A 69 -5.74 -5.51 -22.05
C LEU A 69 -4.39 -5.97 -21.48
N LEU A 70 -3.97 -5.43 -20.33
CA LEU A 70 -2.70 -5.79 -19.70
C LEU A 70 -2.76 -7.10 -18.92
N ARG A 71 -3.95 -7.67 -18.67
CA ARG A 71 -4.11 -8.91 -17.92
C ARG A 71 -3.79 -10.17 -18.72
N PHE A 72 -3.70 -10.11 -20.03
CA PHE A 72 -3.47 -11.28 -20.86
C PHE A 72 -1.99 -11.38 -21.25
N PRO A 73 -1.36 -12.58 -21.18
CA PRO A 73 -1.93 -13.89 -20.80
C PRO A 73 -1.78 -14.27 -19.32
N ASP A 74 -0.93 -13.58 -18.56
CA ASP A 74 -0.41 -14.03 -17.25
C ASP A 74 -1.00 -13.28 -16.04
N GLY A 75 -2.11 -12.56 -16.23
CA GLY A 75 -2.71 -11.70 -15.22
C GLY A 75 -2.14 -10.27 -15.21
N GLY A 76 -1.05 -10.02 -15.95
CA GLY A 76 -0.44 -8.70 -16.10
C GLY A 76 0.37 -8.23 -14.90
N ARG A 77 1.22 -7.22 -15.13
CA ARG A 77 2.02 -6.59 -14.07
C ARG A 77 1.26 -5.42 -13.45
N SER A 78 1.12 -5.43 -12.13
CA SER A 78 0.61 -4.28 -11.39
C SER A 78 1.56 -3.09 -11.48
N ARG A 79 1.01 -1.89 -11.34
CA ARG A 79 1.79 -0.66 -11.26
C ARG A 79 1.79 -0.15 -9.83
N THR A 80 2.93 -0.23 -9.15
CA THR A 80 3.12 0.38 -7.83
C THR A 80 3.15 1.91 -7.97
N ARG A 81 2.36 2.59 -7.14
CA ARG A 81 2.29 4.06 -7.04
C ARG A 81 3.04 4.57 -5.83
N TYR A 82 2.95 3.82 -4.74
CA TYR A 82 3.66 4.07 -3.50
C TYR A 82 4.03 2.73 -2.87
N GLY A 83 5.19 2.64 -2.24
CA GLY A 83 5.57 1.46 -1.49
C GLY A 83 6.67 1.79 -0.52
N ARG A 84 6.39 1.83 0.78
CA ARG A 84 7.44 2.01 1.79
C ARG A 84 7.41 0.98 2.90
N THR A 85 8.60 0.63 3.39
CA THR A 85 8.78 -0.06 4.67
C THR A 85 9.21 0.98 5.69
N LEU A 86 8.47 1.11 6.79
CA LEU A 86 8.68 2.15 7.79
C LEU A 86 8.85 1.54 9.18
N LEU A 87 9.61 2.22 10.03
CA LEU A 87 9.71 1.92 11.44
C LEU A 87 8.90 2.94 12.23
N TYR A 88 8.04 2.43 13.12
CA TYR A 88 7.21 3.22 14.01
C TYR A 88 7.49 2.90 15.47
N ARG A 89 7.15 3.86 16.33
CA ARG A 89 6.97 3.69 17.77
C ARG A 89 5.56 4.12 18.17
N LEU A 90 4.81 3.23 18.80
CA LEU A 90 3.55 3.54 19.47
C LEU A 90 3.82 3.88 20.94
N SER A 91 3.23 4.95 21.48
CA SER A 91 3.34 5.30 22.90
C SER A 91 2.88 4.14 23.81
N PRO A 92 3.37 4.07 25.06
CA PRO A 92 2.93 3.05 26.02
C PRO A 92 1.40 3.06 26.24
N GLN A 93 0.78 4.23 26.12
CA GLN A 93 -0.66 4.43 26.25
C GLN A 93 -1.46 4.03 25.00
N GLY A 94 -0.77 3.82 23.86
CA GLY A 94 -1.39 3.42 22.60
C GLY A 94 -2.09 4.55 21.83
N ASP A 95 -1.88 5.80 22.23
CA ASP A 95 -2.58 6.98 21.70
C ASP A 95 -1.76 7.78 20.67
N LYS A 96 -0.43 7.66 20.70
CA LYS A 96 0.48 8.44 19.87
C LYS A 96 1.38 7.54 19.05
N LEU A 97 1.24 7.63 17.73
CA LEU A 97 2.12 6.97 16.78
C LEU A 97 3.21 7.94 16.30
N VAL A 98 4.46 7.50 16.33
CA VAL A 98 5.62 8.27 15.85
C VAL A 98 6.32 7.48 14.77
N LYS A 99 6.42 8.07 13.57
CA LYS A 99 7.27 7.56 12.49
C LYS A 99 8.74 7.87 12.83
N LEU A 100 9.56 6.84 12.99
CA LEU A 100 10.97 7.00 13.33
C LEU A 100 11.83 7.16 12.08
N THR A 101 11.68 6.27 11.10
CA THR A 101 12.42 6.34 9.85
C THR A 101 11.75 5.57 8.72
N VAL A 102 12.18 5.85 7.48
CA VAL A 102 11.85 5.07 6.29
C VAL A 102 13.02 4.10 6.04
N LEU A 103 12.72 2.81 6.00
CA LEU A 103 13.72 1.76 5.79
C LEU A 103 13.86 1.39 4.31
N GLU A 104 12.75 1.43 3.57
CA GLU A 104 12.75 1.20 2.13
C GLU A 104 11.82 2.19 1.43
N GLU A 105 12.33 2.88 0.42
CA GLU A 105 11.55 3.78 -0.46
C GLU A 105 10.71 3.03 -1.51
N THR A 106 10.97 1.73 -1.68
CA THR A 106 10.21 0.86 -2.58
C THR A 106 10.06 -0.51 -1.95
N VAL A 107 8.83 -0.87 -1.59
CA VAL A 107 8.51 -2.24 -1.14
C VAL A 107 8.67 -3.17 -2.33
N LEU A 108 9.58 -4.13 -2.24
CA LEU A 108 9.83 -5.13 -3.28
C LEU A 108 8.81 -6.29 -3.21
N PRO A 109 8.55 -7.01 -4.32
CA PRO A 109 7.80 -8.25 -4.28
C PRO A 109 8.43 -9.25 -3.30
N GLY A 110 7.63 -9.83 -2.41
CA GLY A 110 8.13 -10.74 -1.37
C GLY A 110 8.61 -10.08 -0.08
N ASN A 111 8.48 -8.76 0.05
CA ASN A 111 8.61 -8.10 1.33
C ASN A 111 7.56 -8.63 2.31
N ASN A 112 8.03 -9.07 3.47
CA ASN A 112 7.23 -9.66 4.53
C ASN A 112 7.73 -9.18 5.89
N VAL A 113 7.21 -8.02 6.32
CA VAL A 113 7.47 -7.51 7.68
C VAL A 113 6.83 -8.37 8.78
N LYS A 114 5.86 -9.24 8.47
CA LYS A 114 5.22 -10.09 9.49
C LYS A 114 6.18 -11.11 10.09
N SER A 115 7.22 -11.48 9.35
CA SER A 115 8.28 -12.38 9.83
C SER A 115 9.49 -11.63 10.35
N SER A 116 9.34 -10.36 10.75
CA SER A 116 10.46 -9.59 11.24
C SER A 116 10.84 -9.99 12.66
N HIS A 117 12.13 -9.91 12.96
CA HIS A 117 12.65 -9.99 14.31
C HIS A 117 13.15 -8.61 14.73
N LEU A 118 12.76 -8.16 15.93
CA LEU A 118 13.22 -6.92 16.52
C LEU A 118 13.94 -7.21 17.84
N ARG A 119 14.99 -6.44 18.12
CA ARG A 119 15.77 -6.54 19.35
C ARG A 119 16.26 -5.17 19.76
N ARG A 120 16.24 -4.87 21.05
CA ARG A 120 16.89 -3.69 21.61
C ARG A 120 17.98 -4.10 22.59
N ASP A 121 19.14 -3.47 22.48
CA ASP A 121 20.20 -3.52 23.50
C ASP A 121 21.09 -2.28 23.39
N ASN A 122 21.50 -1.73 24.54
CA ASN A 122 22.38 -0.56 24.64
C ASN A 122 21.92 0.66 23.80
N GLY A 123 20.63 1.01 23.87
CA GLY A 123 20.08 2.14 23.09
C GLY A 123 19.87 1.86 21.60
N LEU A 124 20.35 0.72 21.10
CA LEU A 124 20.26 0.35 19.69
C LEU A 124 19.07 -0.56 19.43
N LEU A 125 18.23 -0.19 18.47
CA LEU A 125 17.20 -1.05 17.91
C LEU A 125 17.77 -1.79 16.70
N ARG A 126 17.67 -3.10 16.71
CA ARG A 126 18.07 -3.98 15.62
C ARG A 126 16.85 -4.67 15.06
N ALA A 127 16.79 -4.80 13.74
CA ALA A 127 15.74 -5.58 13.12
C ALA A 127 16.26 -6.37 11.92
N ALA A 128 15.58 -7.46 11.65
CA ALA A 128 15.77 -8.30 10.47
C ALA A 128 14.41 -8.70 9.91
N PHE A 129 14.19 -8.57 8.61
CA PHE A 129 12.96 -9.04 7.94
C PHE A 129 13.24 -9.48 6.52
N ARG A 130 12.36 -10.32 5.96
CA ARG A 130 12.48 -10.76 4.56
C ARG A 130 11.94 -9.68 3.63
N ALA A 131 12.75 -9.20 2.71
CA ALA A 131 12.40 -8.15 1.75
C ALA A 131 12.21 -8.64 0.31
N SER A 132 12.56 -9.89 0.03
CA SER A 132 12.43 -10.48 -1.31
C SER A 132 12.03 -11.95 -1.25
N ASN A 133 11.35 -12.40 -2.31
CA ASN A 133 11.09 -13.81 -2.56
C ASN A 133 12.28 -14.54 -3.20
N ASP A 134 13.40 -13.86 -3.43
CA ASP A 134 14.60 -14.48 -4.00
C ASP A 134 15.03 -15.69 -3.15
N ILE A 135 15.09 -16.84 -3.80
CA ILE A 135 15.45 -18.14 -3.20
C ILE A 135 16.94 -18.42 -3.47
N SER A 136 17.55 -17.75 -4.44
CA SER A 136 18.92 -18.04 -4.92
C SER A 136 20.00 -17.64 -3.93
N SER A 137 19.78 -16.59 -3.13
CA SER A 137 20.58 -16.30 -1.94
C SER A 137 19.67 -15.94 -0.76
N PRO A 138 19.55 -16.81 0.26
CA PRO A 138 18.71 -16.53 1.41
C PRO A 138 19.08 -15.20 2.07
N MET A 139 20.36 -14.85 2.19
CA MET A 139 20.82 -13.66 2.89
C MET A 139 20.63 -12.35 2.12
N THR A 140 20.62 -12.39 0.78
CA THR A 140 20.23 -11.21 -0.01
C THR A 140 18.74 -10.92 0.13
N SER A 141 17.92 -11.94 0.41
CA SER A 141 16.49 -11.79 0.64
C SER A 141 16.14 -11.14 1.97
N TRP A 142 17.06 -11.09 2.95
CA TRP A 142 16.88 -10.41 4.22
C TRP A 142 17.39 -8.98 4.19
N ARG A 143 16.62 -8.08 4.79
CA ARG A 143 17.04 -6.74 5.20
C ARG A 143 17.34 -6.77 6.69
N MET A 144 18.46 -6.16 7.05
CA MET A 144 18.91 -6.05 8.44
C MET A 144 19.45 -4.66 8.66
N PHE A 145 19.10 -4.07 9.80
CA PHE A 145 19.56 -2.73 10.15
C PHE A 145 19.73 -2.56 11.66
N THR A 146 20.51 -1.56 12.01
CA THR A 146 20.63 -1.04 13.38
C THR A 146 20.24 0.42 13.38
N MET A 147 19.36 0.82 14.29
CA MET A 147 19.00 2.20 14.52
C MET A 147 19.46 2.63 15.90
N ASP A 148 20.24 3.70 15.97
CA ASP A 148 20.49 4.41 17.20
C ASP A 148 19.26 5.26 17.53
N LEU A 149 18.59 4.94 18.64
CA LEU A 149 17.35 5.62 19.02
C LEU A 149 17.58 7.02 19.59
N GLU A 150 18.78 7.31 20.09
CA GLU A 150 19.14 8.62 20.62
C GLU A 150 19.64 9.53 19.51
N ALA A 151 20.58 9.04 18.69
CA ALA A 151 21.11 9.80 17.56
C ALA A 151 20.14 9.88 16.37
N GLY A 152 19.14 8.98 16.31
CA GLY A 152 18.22 8.88 15.19
C GLY A 152 18.88 8.37 13.89
N THR A 153 20.04 7.73 13.99
CA THR A 153 20.82 7.28 12.83
C THR A 153 20.50 5.84 12.47
N LEU A 154 20.34 5.57 11.18
CA LEU A 154 20.09 4.24 10.63
C LEU A 154 21.36 3.70 9.95
N ILE A 155 21.74 2.48 10.31
CA ILE A 155 22.84 1.74 9.72
C ILE A 155 22.27 0.50 9.05
N ASP A 156 22.23 0.52 7.72
CA ASP A 156 21.82 -0.62 6.89
C ASP A 156 22.97 -1.61 6.70
N LEU A 157 22.67 -2.90 6.84
CA LEU A 157 23.62 -3.97 6.60
C LEU A 157 23.41 -4.54 5.20
N ASN A 158 24.37 -4.29 4.31
CA ASN A 158 24.29 -4.70 2.91
C ASN A 158 25.19 -5.90 2.56
N GLY A 159 26.26 -6.16 3.32
CA GLY A 159 27.19 -7.27 3.09
C GLY A 159 26.64 -8.63 3.59
N GLU A 160 26.80 -9.68 2.80
CA GLU A 160 26.34 -11.03 3.18
C GLU A 160 27.04 -11.58 4.44
N SER A 161 28.36 -11.38 4.56
CA SER A 161 29.14 -11.73 5.76
C SER A 161 28.65 -10.98 7.00
N ASP A 162 28.31 -9.71 6.83
CA ASP A 162 27.87 -8.82 7.92
C ASP A 162 26.48 -9.22 8.38
N LYS A 163 25.57 -9.50 7.43
CA LYS A 163 24.23 -9.99 7.73
C LYS A 163 24.25 -11.33 8.45
N LYS A 164 25.11 -12.26 8.03
CA LYS A 164 25.25 -13.57 8.70
C LYS A 164 25.74 -13.40 10.13
N SER A 165 26.83 -12.66 10.30
CA SER A 165 27.39 -12.36 11.63
C SER A 165 26.39 -11.64 12.53
N PHE A 166 25.60 -10.73 11.95
CA PHE A 166 24.54 -10.02 12.66
C PHE A 166 23.40 -10.94 13.08
N GLN A 167 22.92 -11.80 12.19
CA GLN A 167 21.86 -12.77 12.49
C GLN A 167 22.30 -13.73 13.58
N ASP A 168 23.49 -14.33 13.46
CA ASP A 168 24.01 -15.29 14.43
C ASP A 168 24.17 -14.66 15.82
N ARG A 169 24.61 -13.40 15.88
CA ARG A 169 24.81 -12.67 17.13
C ARG A 169 23.51 -12.20 17.78
N HIS A 170 22.57 -11.68 16.98
CA HIS A 170 21.41 -10.95 17.51
C HIS A 170 20.11 -11.75 17.46
N PHE A 171 19.98 -12.68 16.52
CA PHE A 171 18.79 -13.48 16.22
C PHE A 171 19.14 -14.96 15.99
N PRO A 172 19.77 -15.65 16.96
CA PRO A 172 20.15 -17.04 16.78
C PRO A 172 18.90 -17.93 16.64
N PRO A 173 18.92 -18.98 15.79
CA PRO A 173 17.73 -19.79 15.48
C PRO A 173 17.03 -20.43 16.68
N ALA A 174 17.75 -20.67 17.77
CA ALA A 174 17.24 -21.30 18.99
C ALA A 174 16.95 -20.30 20.12
N ALA A 175 16.91 -18.99 19.86
CA ALA A 175 16.52 -18.03 20.88
C ALA A 175 15.07 -18.27 21.32
N PRO A 176 14.78 -18.31 22.64
CA PRO A 176 13.40 -18.35 23.11
C PRO A 176 12.65 -17.09 22.67
N LYS A 177 11.34 -17.24 22.43
CA LYS A 177 10.45 -16.07 22.25
C LYS A 177 10.56 -15.19 23.49
N ARG A 178 10.71 -13.90 23.28
CA ARG A 178 10.97 -12.94 24.36
C ARG A 178 9.66 -12.46 24.98
N GLU A 179 9.71 -12.16 26.27
CA GLU A 179 8.59 -11.61 27.02
C GLU A 179 8.22 -10.18 26.57
N ASP A 180 9.14 -9.48 25.91
CA ASP A 180 8.93 -8.14 25.36
C ASP A 180 8.29 -8.14 23.96
N THR A 181 8.05 -9.31 23.36
CA THR A 181 7.38 -9.40 22.05
C THR A 181 5.88 -9.16 22.17
N VAL A 182 5.36 -8.25 21.35
CA VAL A 182 3.92 -8.01 21.15
C VAL A 182 3.49 -8.71 19.88
N THR A 183 2.54 -9.63 19.97
CA THR A 183 2.11 -10.43 18.81
C THR A 183 1.38 -9.57 17.78
N ILE A 184 1.30 -10.04 16.52
CA ILE A 184 0.56 -9.32 15.46
C ILE A 184 -0.92 -9.06 15.84
N PRO A 185 -1.68 -10.02 16.40
CA PRO A 185 -3.07 -9.75 16.83
C PRO A 185 -3.15 -8.66 17.91
N GLU A 186 -2.24 -8.65 18.88
CA GLU A 186 -2.17 -7.61 19.90
C GLU A 186 -1.79 -6.26 19.29
N MET A 187 -0.84 -6.24 18.37
CA MET A 187 -0.48 -5.04 17.61
C MET A 187 -1.68 -4.47 16.85
N LYS A 188 -2.46 -5.32 16.15
CA LYS A 188 -3.68 -4.88 15.46
C LYS A 188 -4.67 -4.24 16.42
N LYS A 189 -4.87 -4.83 17.60
CA LYS A 189 -5.75 -4.27 18.65
C LYS A 189 -5.25 -2.93 19.19
N LEU A 190 -3.94 -2.80 19.42
CA LEU A 190 -3.33 -1.54 19.85
C LEU A 190 -3.48 -0.44 18.79
N LEU A 191 -3.36 -0.81 17.52
CA LEU A 191 -3.39 0.13 16.40
C LEU A 191 -4.80 0.46 15.91
N GLU A 192 -5.83 -0.27 16.34
CA GLU A 192 -7.23 -0.08 15.93
C GLU A 192 -7.73 1.35 16.17
N LYS A 193 -7.24 1.99 17.24
CA LYS A 193 -7.62 3.36 17.63
C LYS A 193 -6.76 4.44 16.98
N VAL A 194 -5.69 4.08 16.30
CA VAL A 194 -4.77 5.04 15.70
C VAL A 194 -5.38 5.56 14.40
N PRO A 195 -5.70 6.87 14.30
CA PRO A 195 -6.29 7.42 13.08
C PRO A 195 -5.30 7.31 11.92
N PHE A 196 -5.81 7.15 10.70
CA PHE A 196 -4.99 6.94 9.50
C PHE A 196 -3.98 8.07 9.29
N GLU A 197 -4.37 9.30 9.62
CA GLU A 197 -3.58 10.52 9.48
C GLU A 197 -2.32 10.48 10.36
N ALA A 198 -2.38 9.84 11.54
CA ALA A 198 -1.24 9.71 12.45
C ALA A 198 -0.12 8.81 11.87
N TRP A 199 -0.42 7.98 10.87
CA TRP A 199 0.59 7.19 10.18
C TRP A 199 1.43 8.03 9.21
N GLY A 200 0.93 9.19 8.76
CA GLY A 200 1.63 10.01 7.76
C GLY A 200 1.86 9.25 6.44
N LEU A 201 0.91 8.38 6.08
CA LEU A 201 0.87 7.63 4.82
C LEU A 201 -0.07 8.31 3.83
N PRO A 202 0.23 8.26 2.51
CA PRO A 202 -0.65 8.87 1.54
C PRO A 202 -1.95 8.06 1.39
N SER A 203 -3.04 8.76 1.11
CA SER A 203 -4.34 8.16 0.83
C SER A 203 -4.34 7.48 -0.55
N PRO A 204 -5.03 6.34 -0.74
CA PRO A 204 -5.20 5.76 -2.07
C PRO A 204 -5.94 6.69 -3.04
N LEU A 205 -6.72 7.67 -2.54
CA LEU A 205 -7.44 8.62 -3.40
C LEU A 205 -6.51 9.60 -4.12
N GLU A 206 -5.36 9.94 -3.52
CA GLU A 206 -4.35 10.82 -4.12
C GLU A 206 -3.83 10.28 -5.46
N TYR A 207 -3.90 8.96 -5.67
CA TYR A 207 -3.42 8.29 -6.88
C TYR A 207 -4.53 7.81 -7.83
N ALA A 208 -5.79 7.84 -7.39
CA ALA A 208 -6.91 7.30 -8.17
C ALA A 208 -7.40 8.27 -9.26
N GLY A 209 -7.32 9.59 -9.02
CA GLY A 209 -7.69 10.63 -9.98
C GLY A 209 -9.13 10.53 -10.48
N LYS A 210 -10.07 10.21 -9.58
CA LYS A 210 -11.51 10.07 -9.87
C LYS A 210 -12.29 11.25 -9.32
N SER A 211 -13.43 11.54 -9.94
CA SER A 211 -14.42 12.49 -9.44
C SER A 211 -15.21 11.94 -8.25
N GLN A 212 -15.82 12.83 -7.45
CA GLN A 212 -16.72 12.43 -6.36
C GLN A 212 -17.84 11.50 -6.82
N ARG A 213 -18.39 11.74 -8.02
CA ARG A 213 -19.42 10.88 -8.61
C ARG A 213 -18.87 9.48 -8.92
N GLU A 214 -17.65 9.38 -9.46
CA GLU A 214 -17.00 8.08 -9.69
C GLU A 214 -16.73 7.35 -8.37
N TYR A 215 -16.29 8.04 -7.31
CA TYR A 215 -16.10 7.44 -6.00
C TYR A 215 -17.41 6.96 -5.36
N ALA A 216 -18.48 7.74 -5.45
CA ALA A 216 -19.80 7.31 -5.03
C ALA A 216 -20.26 6.05 -5.77
N ASN A 217 -19.99 5.97 -7.08
CA ASN A 217 -20.25 4.76 -7.85
C ASN A 217 -19.39 3.59 -7.39
N ASP A 218 -18.12 3.79 -7.07
CA ASP A 218 -17.25 2.72 -6.55
C ASP A 218 -17.80 2.12 -5.24
N LEU A 219 -18.36 2.95 -4.35
CA LEU A 219 -19.03 2.47 -3.13
C LEU A 219 -20.28 1.64 -3.46
N VAL A 220 -21.13 2.13 -4.36
CA VAL A 220 -22.31 1.38 -4.84
C VAL A 220 -21.91 0.08 -5.51
N GLU A 221 -20.80 0.06 -6.24
CA GLU A 221 -20.32 -1.12 -6.93
C GLU A 221 -19.50 -2.07 -6.04
N LEU A 222 -19.21 -1.69 -4.78
CA LEU A 222 -18.21 -2.32 -3.92
C LEU A 222 -16.86 -2.54 -4.62
N SER A 223 -16.48 -1.59 -5.47
CA SER A 223 -15.21 -1.61 -6.19
C SER A 223 -14.03 -1.31 -5.26
N GLY A 224 -12.84 -1.77 -5.65
CA GLY A 224 -11.62 -1.66 -4.85
C GLY A 224 -11.58 -2.61 -3.65
N ASP A 225 -10.60 -2.43 -2.78
CA ASP A 225 -10.50 -3.14 -1.51
C ASP A 225 -11.11 -2.33 -0.35
N PRO A 226 -11.25 -2.91 0.86
CA PRO A 226 -11.82 -2.20 2.00
C PRO A 226 -11.10 -0.89 2.33
N ALA A 227 -9.77 -0.85 2.25
CA ALA A 227 -8.99 0.35 2.57
C ALA A 227 -9.26 1.50 1.57
N TYR A 228 -9.43 1.19 0.29
CA TYR A 228 -9.83 2.15 -0.73
C TYR A 228 -11.23 2.72 -0.45
N ARG A 229 -12.21 1.86 -0.16
CA ARG A 229 -13.57 2.29 0.16
C ARG A 229 -13.62 3.11 1.45
N ASP A 230 -12.86 2.72 2.45
CA ASP A 230 -12.72 3.46 3.71
C ASP A 230 -12.13 4.86 3.48
N ALA A 231 -11.17 4.99 2.56
CA ALA A 231 -10.64 6.30 2.17
C ALA A 231 -11.70 7.17 1.49
N ILE A 232 -12.53 6.60 0.60
CA ILE A 232 -13.67 7.33 0.01
C ILE A 232 -14.63 7.80 1.10
N ILE A 233 -15.00 6.93 2.04
CA ILE A 233 -15.94 7.28 3.12
C ILE A 233 -15.39 8.42 3.99
N ARG A 234 -14.09 8.42 4.31
CA ARG A 234 -13.47 9.53 5.05
C ARG A 234 -13.52 10.83 4.26
N ASP A 235 -13.23 10.78 2.96
CA ASP A 235 -13.30 11.96 2.10
C ASP A 235 -14.73 12.51 2.00
N LEU A 236 -15.72 11.64 1.88
CA LEU A 236 -17.14 12.01 1.92
C LEU A 236 -17.54 12.63 3.26
N SER A 237 -17.03 12.13 4.39
CA SER A 237 -17.37 12.71 5.70
C SER A 237 -16.94 14.17 5.87
N ALA A 238 -15.96 14.62 5.08
CA ALA A 238 -15.46 15.99 5.10
C ALA A 238 -16.20 16.91 4.10
N HIS A 239 -16.76 16.37 3.01
CA HIS A 239 -17.21 17.17 1.87
C HIS A 239 -18.64 16.89 1.39
N ALA A 240 -19.26 15.78 1.80
CA ALA A 240 -20.59 15.39 1.35
C ALA A 240 -21.68 15.80 2.34
N SER A 241 -22.81 16.27 1.80
CA SER A 241 -24.02 16.51 2.57
C SER A 241 -24.68 15.18 3.00
N PRO A 242 -25.46 15.17 4.11
CA PRO A 242 -26.23 14.00 4.51
C PRO A 242 -27.12 13.45 3.38
N ALA A 243 -27.72 14.32 2.55
CA ALA A 243 -28.53 13.92 1.41
C ALA A 243 -27.74 13.15 0.34
N GLN A 244 -26.48 13.52 0.08
CA GLN A 244 -25.62 12.79 -0.84
C GLN A 244 -25.23 11.42 -0.29
N ILE A 245 -25.01 11.31 1.02
CA ILE A 245 -24.70 10.04 1.69
C ILE A 245 -25.93 9.11 1.63
N GLU A 246 -27.12 9.64 1.93
CA GLU A 246 -28.38 8.90 1.84
C GLU A 246 -28.65 8.40 0.41
N GLU A 247 -28.36 9.20 -0.62
CA GLU A 247 -28.46 8.76 -2.01
C GLU A 247 -27.53 7.58 -2.31
N ILE A 248 -26.30 7.57 -1.78
CA ILE A 248 -25.38 6.42 -1.93
C ILE A 248 -25.97 5.18 -1.24
N ILE A 249 -26.46 5.33 -0.01
CA ILE A 249 -27.08 4.23 0.75
C ILE A 249 -28.29 3.67 0.00
N PHE A 250 -29.16 4.54 -0.51
CA PHE A 250 -30.33 4.18 -1.30
C PHE A 250 -29.93 3.39 -2.56
N ARG A 251 -28.94 3.88 -3.31
CA ARG A 251 -28.42 3.20 -4.50
C ARG A 251 -27.79 1.84 -4.18
N MET A 252 -27.07 1.73 -3.06
CA MET A 252 -26.57 0.43 -2.57
C MET A 252 -27.71 -0.53 -2.23
N GLY A 253 -28.78 -0.04 -1.60
CA GLY A 253 -29.97 -0.82 -1.28
C GLY A 253 -30.69 -1.33 -2.52
N ARG A 254 -30.90 -0.45 -3.52
CA ARG A 254 -31.46 -0.84 -4.82
C ARG A 254 -30.63 -1.92 -5.51
N LYS A 255 -29.31 -1.76 -5.51
CA LYS A 255 -28.43 -2.78 -6.09
C LYS A 255 -28.57 -4.12 -5.38
N LEU A 256 -28.59 -4.13 -4.06
CA LEU A 256 -28.79 -5.36 -3.28
C LEU A 256 -30.11 -6.05 -3.62
N THR A 257 -31.20 -5.30 -3.84
CA THR A 257 -32.49 -5.87 -4.26
C THR A 257 -32.50 -6.41 -5.68
N ASP A 258 -31.71 -5.82 -6.58
CA ASP A 258 -31.61 -6.24 -7.98
C ASP A 258 -30.75 -7.51 -8.14
N LEU A 259 -29.79 -7.73 -7.25
CA LEU A 259 -28.96 -8.93 -7.22
C LEU A 259 -29.73 -10.17 -6.75
N LYS A 260 -29.37 -11.34 -7.30
CA LYS A 260 -29.97 -12.64 -6.97
C LYS A 260 -28.90 -13.67 -6.63
N GLY A 261 -29.29 -14.71 -5.87
CA GLY A 261 -28.44 -15.86 -5.58
C GLY A 261 -27.12 -15.48 -4.89
N SER A 262 -26.03 -16.11 -5.32
CA SER A 262 -24.67 -15.90 -4.77
C SER A 262 -24.20 -14.46 -4.86
N ALA A 263 -24.51 -13.76 -5.95
CA ALA A 263 -24.10 -12.36 -6.13
C ALA A 263 -24.72 -11.44 -5.06
N ARG A 264 -25.97 -11.71 -4.64
CA ARG A 264 -26.61 -10.98 -3.55
C ARG A 264 -25.92 -11.27 -2.22
N MET A 265 -25.64 -12.54 -1.92
CA MET A 265 -24.98 -12.93 -0.67
C MET A 265 -23.58 -12.33 -0.54
N GLU A 266 -22.79 -12.35 -1.61
CA GLU A 266 -21.46 -11.74 -1.64
C GLU A 266 -21.53 -10.22 -1.43
N TYR A 267 -22.45 -9.55 -2.12
CA TYR A 267 -22.65 -8.11 -1.97
C TYR A 267 -23.07 -7.74 -0.54
N GLU A 268 -23.94 -8.52 0.08
CA GLU A 268 -24.38 -8.32 1.46
C GLU A 268 -23.22 -8.51 2.45
N LEU A 269 -22.43 -9.59 2.27
CA LEU A 269 -21.28 -9.89 3.12
C LEU A 269 -20.20 -8.80 3.03
N TYR A 270 -19.78 -8.43 1.83
CA TYR A 270 -18.71 -7.44 1.63
C TYR A 270 -19.19 -5.99 1.78
N GLY A 271 -20.47 -5.74 1.58
CA GLY A 271 -21.08 -4.41 1.65
C GLY A 271 -21.43 -3.95 3.05
N LYS A 272 -21.64 -4.88 3.99
CA LYS A 272 -22.09 -4.59 5.37
C LYS A 272 -21.26 -3.48 6.05
N GLN A 273 -19.93 -3.64 6.11
CA GLN A 273 -19.05 -2.67 6.75
C GLN A 273 -19.15 -1.28 6.08
N THR A 274 -19.23 -1.24 4.75
CA THR A 274 -19.36 0.00 3.97
C THR A 274 -20.67 0.72 4.32
N LEU A 275 -21.78 -0.03 4.37
CA LEU A 275 -23.11 0.49 4.71
C LEU A 275 -23.17 1.01 6.15
N ASP A 276 -22.66 0.24 7.11
CA ASP A 276 -22.68 0.61 8.53
C ASP A 276 -21.91 1.93 8.75
N ARG A 277 -20.78 2.11 8.07
CA ARG A 277 -20.01 3.36 8.12
C ARG A 277 -20.75 4.53 7.47
N LEU A 278 -21.36 4.34 6.30
CA LEU A 278 -22.13 5.40 5.63
C LEU A 278 -23.33 5.85 6.48
N ARG A 279 -24.07 4.90 7.07
CA ARG A 279 -25.16 5.21 8.01
C ARG A 279 -24.69 5.99 9.22
N GLY A 280 -23.50 5.65 9.75
CA GLY A 280 -22.87 6.39 10.84
C GLY A 280 -22.48 7.83 10.47
N LEU A 281 -22.38 8.17 9.18
CA LEU A 281 -22.17 9.53 8.70
C LEU A 281 -23.50 10.27 8.45
N ALA A 282 -24.52 9.59 7.95
CA ALA A 282 -25.81 10.22 7.65
C ALA A 282 -26.58 10.66 8.91
N ASN A 283 -26.33 10.00 10.05
CA ASN A 283 -26.95 10.31 11.34
C ASN A 283 -26.20 11.39 12.16
N ARG A 284 -25.20 12.07 11.58
CA ARG A 284 -24.47 13.18 12.21
C ARG A 284 -25.11 14.51 11.85
#